data_AF-A0A935X2E3-F1
#
_entry.id   AF-A0A935X2E3-F1
#
_cell.length_a   1.000
_cell.length_b   1.000
_cell.length_c   1.000
_cell.angle_alpha   90.00
_cell.angle_beta   90.00
_cell.angle_gamma   90.00
#
_symmetry.space_group_name_H-M   'P 1'
#
loop_
_entity.id
_entity.type
_entity.pdbx_description
1 polymer ?
#
loop_
_entity_poly.entity_id
_entity_poly.type
_entity_poly.pdbx_seq_one_letter_code
_entity_poly.pdbx_strand_id
1 'polypeptide(L)'
;MPSTASGVSPVGGRTTSMEALLWKTALWTYRGRLPAGTPMNERFRLESWPNLTRLLPTPNATRVAALLVRHPMRLPQVAKALSIPQRHVFAFYGAASTIGLIDVPGRVPEADEDGGPPEPHSRRSLLGRIASRLPRDDSGHDAGEGA
;
A
#
# COMPACT_ATOMS: atom_id res chain seq x y z
N MET A 1 35.35 -50.55 3.49
CA MET A 1 34.33 -50.16 2.51
C MET A 1 33.81 -48.78 2.87
N PRO A 2 33.91 -47.74 2.02
CA PRO A 2 33.30 -46.45 2.32
C PRO A 2 31.82 -46.45 1.95
N SER A 3 30.98 -46.13 2.94
CA SER A 3 29.53 -45.95 2.79
C SER A 3 29.25 -44.64 2.06
N THR A 4 28.59 -44.70 0.92
CA THR A 4 28.13 -43.54 0.15
C THR A 4 26.87 -42.97 0.79
N ALA A 5 27.03 -42.03 1.71
CA ALA A 5 25.93 -41.17 2.15
C ALA A 5 25.55 -40.24 0.98
N SER A 6 24.49 -40.62 0.26
CA SER A 6 23.86 -39.81 -0.79
C SER A 6 23.21 -38.59 -0.13
N GLY A 7 23.91 -37.45 -0.17
CA GLY A 7 23.38 -36.16 0.27
C GLY A 7 22.39 -35.62 -0.75
N VAL A 8 21.09 -35.85 -0.53
CA VAL A 8 20.06 -35.02 -1.16
C VAL A 8 20.19 -33.62 -0.57
N SER A 9 20.79 -32.71 -1.34
CA SER A 9 20.77 -31.28 -1.01
C SER A 9 19.32 -30.80 -1.08
N PRO A 10 18.79 -30.12 -0.06
CA PRO A 10 17.47 -29.51 -0.17
C PRO A 10 17.55 -28.49 -1.31
N VAL A 11 16.68 -28.64 -2.31
CA VAL A 11 16.40 -27.57 -3.27
C VAL A 11 15.98 -26.37 -2.42
N GLY A 12 16.87 -25.39 -2.31
CA GLY A 12 16.62 -24.11 -1.65
C GLY A 12 15.60 -23.33 -2.48
N GLY A 13 14.34 -23.72 -2.40
CA GLY A 13 13.23 -23.01 -3.02
C GLY A 13 13.12 -21.63 -2.37
N ARG A 14 13.38 -20.57 -3.14
CA ARG A 14 13.10 -19.21 -2.69
C ARG A 14 11.60 -19.06 -2.50
N THR A 15 11.12 -18.97 -1.26
CA THR A 15 9.73 -18.65 -0.97
C THR A 15 9.50 -17.18 -1.32
N THR A 16 8.59 -16.90 -2.25
CA THR A 16 8.19 -15.53 -2.61
C THR A 16 6.87 -15.21 -1.93
N SER A 17 6.71 -13.99 -1.41
CA SER A 17 5.42 -13.58 -0.82
C SER A 17 4.36 -13.51 -1.93
N MET A 18 3.11 -13.77 -1.58
CA MET A 18 2.00 -13.63 -2.52
C MET A 18 1.96 -12.24 -3.17
N GLU A 19 2.23 -11.19 -2.39
CA GLU A 19 2.36 -9.82 -2.89
C GLU A 19 3.45 -9.66 -3.95
N ALA A 20 4.63 -10.25 -3.74
CA ALA A 20 5.73 -10.17 -4.70
C ALA A 20 5.38 -10.91 -6.01
N LEU A 21 4.64 -12.02 -5.92
CA LEU A 21 4.14 -12.74 -7.08
C LEU A 21 3.11 -11.89 -7.85
N LEU A 22 2.09 -11.35 -7.15
CA LEU A 22 1.06 -10.50 -7.74
C LEU A 22 1.64 -9.24 -8.38
N TRP A 23 2.57 -8.59 -7.70
CA TRP A 23 3.28 -7.43 -8.23
C TRP A 23 4.03 -7.77 -9.52
N LYS A 24 4.75 -8.90 -9.54
CA LYS A 24 5.52 -9.36 -10.70
C LYS A 24 4.61 -9.71 -11.88
N THR A 25 3.52 -10.43 -11.64
CA THR A 25 2.57 -10.81 -12.69
C THR A 25 1.86 -9.57 -13.24
N ALA A 26 1.46 -8.63 -12.39
CA ALA A 26 0.86 -7.36 -12.81
C ALA A 26 1.77 -6.54 -13.73
N LEU A 27 3.06 -6.43 -13.41
CA LEU A 27 4.01 -5.73 -14.27
C LEU A 27 4.14 -6.39 -15.65
N TRP A 28 4.11 -7.72 -15.70
CA TRP A 28 4.18 -8.48 -16.95
C TRP A 28 2.92 -8.41 -17.78
N THR A 29 1.75 -8.42 -17.15
CA THR A 29 0.46 -8.40 -17.86
C THR A 29 0.09 -6.99 -18.31
N TYR A 30 0.25 -5.99 -17.44
CA TYR A 30 -0.15 -4.63 -17.74
C TYR A 30 0.86 -3.89 -18.62
N ARG A 31 2.17 -4.18 -18.53
CA ARG A 31 3.21 -3.56 -19.38
C ARG A 31 3.13 -2.02 -19.45
N GLY A 32 2.69 -1.38 -18.36
CA GLY A 32 2.48 0.07 -18.30
C GLY A 32 1.15 0.58 -18.88
N ARG A 33 0.20 -0.32 -19.14
CA ARG A 33 -1.22 0.00 -19.39
C ARG A 33 -1.98 -0.04 -18.07
N LEU A 34 -3.16 0.57 -18.04
CA LEU A 34 -4.04 0.48 -16.88
C LEU A 34 -5.05 -0.66 -17.03
N PRO A 35 -5.52 -1.25 -15.93
CA PRO A 35 -6.68 -2.14 -15.94
C PRO A 35 -7.88 -1.49 -16.62
N ALA A 36 -8.68 -2.28 -17.35
CA ALA A 36 -9.90 -1.79 -17.98
C ALA A 36 -10.84 -1.20 -16.92
N GLY A 37 -11.46 -0.05 -17.23
CA GLY A 37 -12.33 0.65 -16.29
C GLY A 37 -11.60 1.51 -15.26
N THR A 38 -10.28 1.67 -15.33
CA THR A 38 -9.56 2.58 -14.43
C THR A 38 -9.94 4.05 -14.72
N PRO A 39 -10.51 4.78 -13.76
CA PRO A 39 -10.93 6.16 -13.97
C PRO A 39 -9.73 7.11 -14.01
N MET A 40 -9.44 7.67 -15.20
CA MET A 40 -8.27 8.55 -15.39
C MET A 40 -8.42 9.95 -14.78
N ASN A 41 -9.67 10.36 -14.52
CA ASN A 41 -10.04 11.64 -13.95
C ASN A 41 -10.06 11.64 -12.41
N GLU A 42 -9.95 10.47 -11.78
CA GLU A 42 -9.96 10.33 -10.34
C GLU A 42 -8.57 10.54 -9.71
N ARG A 43 -8.57 10.99 -8.47
CA ARG A 43 -7.36 11.13 -7.66
C ARG A 43 -7.16 9.84 -6.89
N PHE A 44 -5.94 9.32 -6.92
CA PHE A 44 -5.55 8.10 -6.22
C PHE A 44 -4.58 8.43 -5.10
N ARG A 45 -4.67 7.69 -4.00
CA ARG A 45 -3.72 7.72 -2.88
C ARG A 45 -3.25 6.29 -2.59
N LEU A 46 -2.04 6.18 -2.03
CA LEU A 46 -1.61 4.92 -1.42
C LEU A 46 -2.06 4.85 0.03
N GLU A 47 -2.72 3.76 0.42
CA GLU A 47 -3.11 3.52 1.81
C GLU A 47 -1.90 3.38 2.72
N SER A 48 -0.86 2.69 2.23
CA SER A 48 0.37 2.44 2.97
C SER A 48 1.57 2.35 2.03
N TRP A 49 2.76 2.40 2.61
CA TRP A 49 4.00 2.29 1.86
C TRP A 49 4.23 0.85 1.39
N PRO A 50 4.40 0.59 0.08
CA PRO A 50 4.69 -0.75 -0.42
C PRO A 50 6.06 -1.22 0.06
N ASN A 51 6.22 -2.51 0.36
CA ASN A 51 7.50 -3.09 0.77
C ASN A 51 8.46 -3.25 -0.43
N LEU A 52 8.92 -2.14 -1.00
CA LEU A 52 9.67 -2.08 -2.26
C LEU A 52 10.97 -2.91 -2.26
N THR A 53 11.54 -3.23 -1.10
CA THR A 53 12.74 -4.08 -0.99
C THR A 53 12.47 -5.55 -1.27
N ARG A 54 11.21 -5.99 -1.15
CA ARG A 54 10.77 -7.36 -1.45
C ARG A 54 10.03 -7.49 -2.78
N LEU A 55 9.78 -6.38 -3.47
CA LEU A 55 9.04 -6.32 -4.74
C LEU A 55 10.00 -6.23 -5.93
N LEU A 56 9.51 -6.57 -7.13
CA LEU A 56 10.32 -6.44 -8.35
C LEU A 56 10.71 -4.96 -8.56
N PRO A 57 12.00 -4.64 -8.76
CA PRO A 57 12.46 -3.29 -8.99
C PRO A 57 11.69 -2.65 -10.15
N THR A 58 11.00 -1.55 -9.85
CA THR A 58 10.18 -0.82 -10.82
C THR A 58 10.73 0.59 -10.97
N PRO A 59 10.93 1.10 -12.21
CA PRO A 59 11.48 2.43 -12.42
C PRO A 59 10.68 3.50 -11.68
N ASN A 60 11.37 4.38 -10.96
CA ASN A 60 10.79 5.48 -10.20
C ASN A 60 9.77 5.09 -9.11
N ALA A 61 9.67 3.80 -8.73
CA ALA A 61 8.65 3.33 -7.78
C ALA A 61 8.68 4.07 -6.45
N THR A 62 9.87 4.28 -5.87
CA THR A 62 10.04 5.02 -4.61
C THR A 62 9.52 6.46 -4.72
N ARG A 63 9.79 7.14 -5.83
CA ARG A 63 9.36 8.53 -6.06
C ARG A 63 7.84 8.62 -6.23
N VAL A 64 7.26 7.68 -6.98
CA VAL A 64 5.81 7.58 -7.17
C VAL A 64 5.12 7.26 -5.83
N ALA A 65 5.65 6.30 -5.07
CA ALA A 65 5.12 5.93 -3.77
C ALA A 65 5.14 7.10 -2.78
N ALA A 66 6.27 7.80 -2.67
CA ALA A 66 6.41 8.97 -1.80
C ALA A 66 5.43 10.09 -2.13
N LEU A 67 5.13 10.29 -3.41
CA LEU A 67 4.18 11.32 -3.80
C LEU A 67 2.73 10.92 -3.46
N LEU A 68 2.35 9.67 -3.78
CA LEU A 68 0.97 9.18 -3.62
C LEU A 68 0.58 8.85 -2.18
N VAL A 69 1.54 8.54 -1.30
CA VAL A 69 1.27 8.41 0.15
C VAL A 69 0.90 9.78 0.74
N ARG A 70 1.58 10.85 0.32
CA ARG A 70 1.36 12.20 0.85
C ARG A 70 0.13 12.86 0.26
N HIS A 71 -0.02 12.83 -1.06
CA HIS A 71 -1.01 13.63 -1.77
C HIS A 71 -1.84 12.75 -2.73
N PRO A 72 -3.18 12.70 -2.57
CA PRO A 72 -4.04 12.10 -3.56
C PRO A 72 -3.94 12.85 -4.90
N MET A 73 -3.62 12.15 -5.98
CA MET A 73 -3.32 12.78 -7.26
C MET A 73 -3.79 11.93 -8.44
N ARG A 74 -4.09 12.60 -9.56
CA ARG A 74 -4.42 11.91 -10.82
C ARG A 74 -3.14 11.30 -11.41
N LEU A 75 -3.21 10.10 -11.97
CA LEU A 75 -2.03 9.41 -12.52
C LEU A 75 -1.26 10.22 -13.59
N PRO A 76 -1.92 10.94 -14.52
CA PRO A 76 -1.20 11.82 -15.46
C PRO A 76 -0.48 12.98 -14.77
N GLN A 77 -1.04 13.50 -13.67
CA GLN A 77 -0.44 14.60 -12.91
C GLN A 77 0.82 14.13 -12.16
N VAL A 78 0.83 12.91 -11.64
CA VAL A 78 2.03 12.28 -11.05
C VAL A 78 3.17 12.20 -12.06
N ALA A 79 2.88 11.79 -13.29
CA ALA A 79 3.89 11.69 -14.35
C ALA A 79 4.51 13.05 -14.67
N LYS A 80 3.69 14.11 -14.74
CA LYS A 80 4.12 15.49 -14.93
C LYS A 80 4.95 16.00 -13.74
N ALA A 81 4.43 15.86 -12.51
CA ALA A 81 5.06 16.36 -11.29
C ALA A 81 6.46 15.75 -11.05
N LEU A 82 6.64 14.46 -11.38
CA LEU A 82 7.94 13.78 -11.24
C LEU A 82 8.82 13.90 -12.49
N SER A 83 8.28 14.44 -13.59
CA SER A 83 8.92 14.47 -14.92
C SER A 83 9.40 13.09 -15.38
N ILE A 84 8.52 12.09 -15.27
CA ILE A 84 8.81 10.70 -15.64
C ILE A 84 7.84 10.18 -16.70
N PRO A 85 8.21 9.13 -17.47
CA PRO A 85 7.28 8.52 -18.43
C PRO A 85 6.01 8.00 -17.75
N GLN A 86 4.85 8.36 -18.30
CA GLN A 86 3.53 7.95 -17.79
C GLN A 86 3.40 6.44 -17.63
N ARG A 87 4.00 5.66 -18.54
CA ARG A 87 4.08 4.19 -18.44
C ARG A 87 4.68 3.68 -17.12
N HIS A 88 5.59 4.42 -16.48
CA HIS A 88 6.18 4.02 -15.20
C HIS A 88 5.16 4.20 -14.07
N VAL A 89 4.40 5.31 -14.09
CA VAL A 89 3.30 5.57 -13.15
C VAL A 89 2.21 4.52 -13.31
N PHE A 90 1.83 4.21 -14.55
CA PHE A 90 0.80 3.23 -14.85
C PHE A 90 1.21 1.79 -14.46
N ALA A 91 2.45 1.41 -14.72
CA ALA A 91 2.99 0.12 -14.29
C ALA A 91 2.98 0.00 -12.75
N PHE A 92 3.42 1.05 -12.05
CA PHE A 92 3.37 1.11 -10.59
C PHE A 92 1.94 1.01 -10.07
N TYR A 93 1.01 1.81 -10.63
CA TYR A 93 -0.39 1.80 -10.24
C TYR A 93 -1.02 0.42 -10.41
N GLY A 94 -0.84 -0.21 -11.58
CA GLY A 94 -1.41 -1.53 -11.85
C GLY A 94 -0.88 -2.60 -10.89
N ALA A 95 0.42 -2.55 -10.55
CA ALA A 95 0.99 -3.46 -9.57
C ALA A 95 0.45 -3.19 -8.16
N ALA A 96 0.41 -1.92 -7.73
CA ALA A 96 -0.12 -1.52 -6.43
C ALA A 96 -1.61 -1.84 -6.27
N SER A 97 -2.41 -1.72 -7.34
CA SER A 97 -3.84 -2.08 -7.30
C SER A 97 -4.06 -3.57 -7.11
N THR A 98 -3.20 -4.43 -7.68
CA THR A 98 -3.34 -5.89 -7.52
C THR A 98 -3.04 -6.41 -6.12
N ILE A 99 -2.25 -5.65 -5.36
CA ILE A 99 -1.95 -5.95 -3.95
C ILE A 99 -2.81 -5.12 -2.98
N GLY A 100 -3.84 -4.43 -3.50
CA GLY A 100 -4.83 -3.73 -2.68
C GLY A 100 -4.32 -2.48 -1.96
N LEU A 101 -3.28 -1.81 -2.47
CA LEU A 101 -2.71 -0.62 -1.81
C LEU A 101 -3.30 0.72 -2.27
N ILE A 102 -4.20 0.70 -3.25
CA ILE A 102 -4.75 1.92 -3.85
C ILE A 102 -6.06 2.28 -3.16
N ASP A 103 -6.10 3.49 -2.61
CA ASP A 103 -7.31 4.16 -2.14
C ASP A 103 -7.76 5.22 -3.15
N VAL A 104 -9.08 5.31 -3.32
CA VAL A 104 -9.74 6.35 -4.09
C VAL A 104 -10.50 7.21 -3.08
N PRO A 105 -9.90 8.30 -2.58
CA PRO A 105 -10.59 9.19 -1.67
C PRO A 105 -11.87 9.69 -2.35
N GLY A 106 -13.00 9.46 -1.68
CA GLY A 106 -14.33 9.71 -2.22
C GLY A 106 -14.41 11.05 -2.94
N ARG A 107 -15.00 11.01 -4.15
CA ARG A 107 -15.12 12.13 -5.09
C ARG A 107 -15.39 13.46 -4.37
N VAL A 108 -14.35 14.28 -4.21
CA VAL A 108 -14.52 15.70 -3.94
C VAL A 108 -14.99 16.29 -5.27
N PRO A 109 -16.19 16.89 -5.37
CA PRO A 109 -16.58 17.66 -6.55
C PRO A 109 -15.48 18.67 -6.82
N GLU A 110 -15.12 18.82 -8.08
CA GLU A 110 -14.03 19.69 -8.53
C GLU A 110 -14.32 21.13 -8.07
N ALA A 111 -13.82 21.50 -6.89
CA ALA A 111 -13.54 22.86 -6.54
C ALA A 111 -12.12 23.13 -7.02
N ASP A 112 -12.02 24.22 -7.77
CA ASP A 112 -10.88 24.68 -8.56
C ASP A 112 -9.53 24.64 -7.84
N GLU A 113 -8.47 24.66 -8.65
CA GLU A 113 -7.10 24.73 -8.22
C GLU A 113 -6.85 25.99 -7.37
N ASP A 114 -6.67 25.85 -6.06
CA ASP A 114 -5.68 26.61 -5.28
C ASP A 114 -5.55 26.07 -3.86
N GLY A 115 -4.34 26.16 -3.31
CA GLY A 115 -3.92 25.46 -2.08
C GLY A 115 -4.60 25.90 -0.78
N GLY A 116 -5.69 25.22 -0.41
CA GLY A 116 -6.23 25.24 0.96
C GLY A 116 -5.72 24.06 1.81
N PRO A 117 -5.43 24.23 3.12
CA PRO A 117 -5.03 23.13 3.99
C PRO A 117 -6.11 22.04 4.02
N PRO A 118 -5.74 20.74 3.94
CA PRO A 118 -6.73 19.68 4.01
C PRO A 118 -7.38 19.67 5.41
N GLU A 119 -8.63 20.11 5.47
CA GLU A 119 -9.52 19.93 6.62
C GLU A 119 -9.46 18.47 7.10
N PRO A 120 -9.27 18.18 8.40
CA PRO A 120 -9.17 16.81 8.89
C PRO A 120 -10.56 16.16 8.96
N HIS A 121 -10.93 15.39 7.93
CA HIS A 121 -12.17 14.61 7.97
C HIS A 121 -11.97 13.29 8.70
N SER A 122 -12.33 13.32 9.98
CA SER A 122 -12.59 12.15 10.81
C SER A 122 -13.73 11.33 10.21
N ARG A 123 -13.42 10.24 9.50
CA ARG A 123 -14.40 9.18 9.22
C ARG A 123 -13.88 7.82 9.65
N ARG A 124 -14.20 7.53 10.92
CA ARG A 124 -14.39 6.22 11.55
C ARG A 124 -13.12 5.36 11.63
N SER A 125 -12.36 5.63 12.70
CA SER A 125 -11.32 4.75 13.19
C SER A 125 -11.88 3.35 13.46
N LEU A 126 -11.67 2.45 12.51
CA LEU A 126 -11.88 1.00 12.68
C LEU A 126 -11.01 0.46 13.83
N LEU A 127 -9.86 1.10 14.07
CA LEU A 127 -8.96 0.82 15.19
C LEU A 127 -9.57 1.21 16.55
N GLY A 128 -10.45 2.23 16.58
CA GLY A 128 -11.16 2.63 17.79
C GLY A 128 -12.16 1.59 18.30
N ARG A 129 -12.68 0.72 17.42
CA ARG A 129 -13.57 -0.39 17.80
C ARG A 129 -12.82 -1.55 18.44
N ILE A 130 -11.51 -1.63 18.23
CA ILE A 130 -10.66 -2.67 18.79
C ILE A 130 -10.10 -2.19 20.14
N ALA A 131 -9.72 -0.90 20.23
CA ALA A 131 -9.27 -0.29 21.47
C ALA A 131 -10.35 -0.22 22.57
N SER A 132 -11.64 -0.24 22.19
CA SER A 132 -12.77 -0.23 23.15
C SER A 132 -13.07 -1.60 23.77
N ARG A 133 -12.30 -2.65 23.45
CA ARG A 133 -12.46 -3.99 24.03
C ARG A 133 -11.29 -4.48 24.88
N LEU A 134 -10.32 -3.63 25.21
CA LEU A 134 -9.36 -4.00 26.26
C LEU A 134 -10.05 -3.90 27.63
N PRO A 135 -10.12 -5.00 28.39
CA PRO A 135 -10.51 -4.95 29.80
C PRO A 135 -9.51 -4.06 30.53
N ARG A 136 -10.00 -3.08 31.29
CA ARG A 136 -9.19 -2.47 32.34
C ARG A 136 -9.02 -3.55 33.40
N ASP A 137 -7.78 -3.96 33.59
CA ASP A 137 -7.37 -4.85 34.66
C ASP A 137 -7.57 -4.08 35.97
N ASP A 138 -8.68 -4.35 36.66
CA ASP A 138 -8.94 -3.81 37.99
C ASP A 138 -8.17 -4.67 39.00
N SER A 139 -6.85 -4.48 39.00
CA SER A 139 -5.95 -4.98 40.03
C SER A 139 -6.00 -3.99 41.19
N GLY A 140 -6.62 -4.42 42.28
CA GLY A 140 -7.13 -3.57 43.34
C GLY A 140 -6.10 -2.83 44.20
N HIS A 141 -6.64 -1.95 45.03
CA HIS A 141 -6.04 -1.59 46.30
C HIS A 141 -7.12 -1.31 47.35
N ASP A 142 -6.86 -1.90 48.50
CA ASP A 142 -7.54 -1.96 49.78
C ASP A 142 -7.90 -0.60 50.40
N ALA A 143 -8.87 -0.62 51.34
CA ALA A 143 -8.91 0.12 52.63
C ALA A 143 -10.27 0.78 53.00
N GLY A 144 -10.74 0.44 54.21
CA GLY A 144 -11.57 1.29 55.10
C GLY A 144 -13.03 0.85 55.26
N GLU A 145 -13.47 0.19 56.34
CA GLU A 145 -13.67 0.65 57.74
C GLU A 145 -15.14 1.05 58.04
N GLY A 146 -15.66 0.53 59.17
CA GLY A 146 -16.94 0.91 59.82
C GLY A 146 -18.09 -0.08 59.58
N ALA A 147 -18.78 -0.66 60.57
CA ALA A 147 -18.83 -0.46 62.02
C ALA A 147 -19.43 -1.72 62.68
#